data_AF-A0A0Q3K975-F1
#
_entry.id   AF-A0A0Q3K975-F1
#
_cell.length_a   1.000
_cell.length_b   1.000
_cell.length_c   1.000
_cell.angle_alpha   90.00
_cell.angle_beta   90.00
_cell.angle_gamma   90.00
#
_symmetry.space_group_name_H-M   'P 1'
#
loop_
_entity.id
_entity.type
_entity.pdbx_description
1 polymer ?
#
loop_
_entity_poly.entity_id
_entity_poly.type
_entity_poly.pdbx_seq_one_letter_code
_entity_poly.pdbx_strand_id
1 'polypeptide(L)'
;MKSLHRQSKLPALAAILALAKVALVQKSRTTSDGWKRVTRSQLLLRRRSQGKKMPRGSHNLKKFCYVVTRHSDRGCPESPERAQKAFATTCGAVACKYCKITNEWSDISEVVRNMCIADVARRFQVTDEWRERFLASINIAGRNGLATWKCTARKWMDKPYEIIKKKWLSITDEAEWEKFKKESSDPAFIARSERMRALRARKPLNHRLGSAGKEGKKKVWCKQDRILEAAGRVPPVHNILEDNRAREYARQHMTPEEWAGIEPMQPPVKSFTENAHKWEESKRFETSADSVQSKRWESAVTAGLQKTELMGRVLGEGEGACWDDYFPPAPKRSRVPASAEIIEQAKAEAREQASMVCQEVSREYAVQDVHHLVSALAKDHPALDAILGGGVEGLRNR
;
A
#
# COMPACT_ATOMS: atom_id res chain seq x y z
N MET A 1 -32.07 76.93 65.27
CA MET A 1 -32.49 77.80 64.14
C MET A 1 -31.25 78.42 63.51
N LYS A 2 -31.18 78.42 62.16
CA LYS A 2 -30.20 79.10 61.26
C LYS A 2 -28.78 78.50 61.28
N SER A 3 -28.29 77.88 60.18
CA SER A 3 -27.71 78.46 58.93
C SER A 3 -26.52 79.38 59.23
N LEU A 4 -25.36 79.42 58.55
CA LEU A 4 -24.80 78.99 57.26
C LEU A 4 -23.32 78.59 57.52
N HIS A 5 -22.64 77.76 56.73
CA HIS A 5 -21.91 78.21 55.53
C HIS A 5 -21.43 77.02 54.69
N ARG A 6 -21.89 76.99 53.44
CA ARG A 6 -21.24 76.30 52.33
C ARG A 6 -20.07 77.17 51.85
N GLN A 7 -18.88 76.59 51.71
CA GLN A 7 -17.97 76.97 50.62
C GLN A 7 -17.01 75.81 50.26
N SER A 8 -17.03 75.50 48.97
CA SER A 8 -15.88 75.11 48.12
C SER A 8 -14.97 73.96 48.52
N LYS A 9 -15.18 72.74 47.96
CA LYS A 9 -14.08 71.82 47.53
C LYS A 9 -14.43 70.92 46.33
N LEU A 10 -15.35 71.34 45.45
CA LEU A 10 -15.67 70.59 44.22
C LEU A 10 -14.68 70.72 43.04
N PRO A 11 -13.71 71.68 42.96
CA PRO A 11 -12.76 71.69 41.84
C PRO A 11 -11.49 70.86 42.08
N ALA A 12 -11.17 70.50 43.33
CA ALA A 12 -9.93 69.77 43.65
C ALA A 12 -9.99 68.27 43.32
N LEU A 13 -11.15 67.62 43.51
CA LEU A 13 -11.33 66.19 43.19
C LEU A 13 -11.46 65.94 41.67
N ALA A 14 -12.02 66.89 40.93
CA ALA A 14 -12.11 66.79 39.47
C ALA A 14 -10.74 66.92 38.78
N ALA A 15 -9.85 67.78 39.31
CA ALA A 15 -8.48 67.92 38.81
C ALA A 15 -7.62 66.68 39.10
N ILE A 16 -7.79 66.04 40.27
CA ILE A 16 -7.08 64.80 40.62
C ILE A 16 -7.56 63.63 39.74
N LEU A 17 -8.86 63.52 39.44
CA LEU A 17 -9.40 62.51 38.53
C LEU A 17 -9.01 62.73 37.06
N ALA A 18 -8.84 63.99 36.64
CA ALA A 18 -8.35 64.31 35.29
C ALA A 18 -6.86 63.98 35.12
N LEU A 19 -6.01 64.29 36.10
CA LEU A 19 -4.58 63.93 36.09
C LEU A 19 -4.37 62.41 36.19
N ALA A 20 -5.20 61.69 36.97
CA ALA A 20 -5.16 60.23 37.02
C ALA A 20 -5.57 59.58 35.68
N LYS A 21 -6.55 60.15 34.96
CA LYS A 21 -6.93 59.67 33.61
C LYS A 21 -5.85 59.95 32.57
N VAL A 22 -5.17 61.10 32.61
CA VAL A 22 -4.06 61.41 31.68
C VAL A 22 -2.84 60.52 31.97
N ALA A 23 -2.53 60.24 33.24
CA ALA A 23 -1.46 59.33 33.64
C ALA A 23 -1.74 57.86 33.27
N LEU A 24 -3.00 57.39 33.34
CA LEU A 24 -3.37 56.04 32.88
C LEU A 24 -3.35 55.90 31.34
N VAL A 25 -3.67 56.98 30.61
CA VAL A 25 -3.66 57.01 29.15
C VAL A 25 -2.24 57.19 28.59
N GLN A 26 -1.30 57.81 29.31
CA GLN A 26 0.10 57.89 28.88
C GLN A 26 0.94 56.68 29.29
N LYS A 27 0.65 55.99 30.40
CA LYS A 27 1.34 54.74 30.77
C LYS A 27 1.00 53.54 29.87
N SER A 28 0.03 53.71 28.95
CA SER A 28 -0.34 52.73 27.92
C SER A 28 0.20 53.06 26.51
N ARG A 29 1.05 54.09 26.34
CA ARG A 29 1.54 54.52 25.01
C ARG A 29 3.05 54.51 24.75
N THR A 30 3.89 54.00 25.66
CA THR A 30 5.34 53.83 25.38
C THR A 30 5.92 52.50 25.86
N THR A 31 5.42 51.41 25.29
CA THR A 31 6.22 50.21 24.97
C THR A 31 5.55 49.52 23.78
N SER A 32 5.80 50.05 22.59
CA SER A 32 5.43 49.42 21.33
C SER A 32 6.53 48.45 20.90
N ASP A 33 6.64 47.32 21.60
CA ASP A 33 7.15 46.09 20.98
C ASP A 33 5.93 45.24 20.60
N GLY A 34 5.74 45.09 19.29
CA GLY A 34 4.49 44.68 18.68
C GLY A 34 4.03 43.28 19.04
N TRP A 35 2.96 43.19 19.85
CA TRP A 35 2.14 41.99 19.99
C TRP A 35 0.74 42.28 19.44
N LYS A 36 0.59 42.08 18.13
CA LYS A 36 -0.74 42.05 17.48
C LYS A 36 -1.54 40.89 18.07
N ARG A 37 -2.74 41.20 18.57
CA ARG A 37 -3.73 40.24 19.10
C ARG A 37 -4.15 39.28 17.97
N VAL A 38 -3.58 38.07 18.00
CA VAL A 38 -3.84 37.01 17.01
C VAL A 38 -5.19 36.37 17.33
N THR A 39 -6.17 36.49 16.43
CA THR A 39 -7.46 35.80 16.57
C THR A 39 -7.28 34.28 16.47
N ARG A 40 -8.18 33.50 17.10
CA ARG A 40 -8.12 32.01 17.09
C ARG A 40 -8.04 31.42 15.68
N SER A 41 -8.61 32.10 14.69
CA SER A 41 -8.51 31.81 13.26
C SER A 41 -7.10 32.04 12.69
N GLN A 42 -6.40 33.10 13.13
CA GLN A 42 -4.99 33.35 12.79
C GLN A 42 -4.02 32.42 13.55
N LEU A 43 -4.38 31.92 14.73
CA LEU A 43 -3.62 30.89 15.47
C LEU A 43 -3.70 29.51 14.79
N LEU A 44 -4.86 29.17 14.22
CA LEU A 44 -5.03 27.98 13.38
C LEU A 44 -4.32 28.11 12.02
N LEU A 45 -4.30 29.32 11.42
CA LEU A 45 -3.48 29.60 10.23
C LEU A 45 -1.97 29.63 10.54
N ARG A 46 -1.54 30.10 11.73
CA ARG A 46 -0.13 30.09 12.16
C ARG A 46 0.40 28.68 12.44
N ARG A 47 -0.44 27.73 12.84
CA ARG A 47 -0.06 26.30 12.91
C ARG A 47 0.08 25.63 11.54
N ARG A 48 -0.40 26.27 10.47
CA ARG A 48 -0.08 25.95 9.07
C ARG A 48 1.13 26.71 8.53
N SER A 49 1.91 27.38 9.40
CA SER A 49 3.23 27.87 8.98
C SER A 49 4.09 26.67 8.61
N GLN A 50 4.58 26.73 7.38
CA GLN A 50 5.47 25.75 6.80
C GLN A 50 6.73 25.70 7.65
N GLY A 51 6.76 24.83 8.67
CA GLY A 51 8.02 24.24 9.07
C GLY A 51 8.58 23.67 7.79
N LYS A 52 9.67 24.27 7.27
CA LYS A 52 10.46 23.66 6.18
C LYS A 52 10.62 22.22 6.62
N LYS A 53 9.90 21.30 5.97
CA LYS A 53 10.13 19.88 6.18
C LYS A 53 11.61 19.75 5.90
N MET A 54 12.40 19.45 6.93
CA MET A 54 13.80 19.07 6.75
C MET A 54 13.83 18.18 5.51
N PRO A 55 14.70 18.44 4.52
CA PRO A 55 14.84 17.55 3.39
C PRO A 55 14.92 16.15 3.99
N ARG A 56 13.99 15.27 3.63
CA ARG A 56 14.01 13.90 4.16
C ARG A 56 15.41 13.41 3.86
N GLY A 57 16.16 13.09 4.91
CA GLY A 57 17.57 12.75 4.78
C GLY A 57 17.72 11.73 3.66
N SER A 58 18.81 11.87 2.89
CA SER A 58 19.29 10.83 1.99
C SER A 58 19.20 9.46 2.67
N HIS A 59 19.15 8.39 1.88
CA HIS A 59 18.98 6.98 2.29
C HIS A 59 20.14 6.48 3.18
N ASN A 60 20.43 7.18 4.28
CA ASN A 60 21.52 6.93 5.19
C ASN A 60 21.05 5.87 6.17
N LEU A 61 21.45 4.64 5.88
CA LEU A 61 21.22 3.51 6.75
C LEU A 61 21.98 3.75 8.06
N LYS A 62 21.23 3.91 9.14
CA LYS A 62 21.81 4.04 10.48
C LYS A 62 22.48 2.71 10.88
N LYS A 63 23.58 2.82 11.62
CA LYS A 63 24.41 1.67 12.04
C LYS A 63 23.93 1.01 13.34
N PHE A 64 23.01 1.62 14.09
CA PHE A 64 22.53 1.06 15.34
C PHE A 64 21.38 0.06 15.14
N CYS A 65 21.28 -0.90 16.07
CA CYS A 65 20.24 -1.92 16.09
C CYS A 65 19.04 -1.44 16.91
N TYR A 66 17.83 -1.73 16.41
CA TYR A 66 16.58 -1.55 17.11
C TYR A 66 16.19 -2.87 17.79
N VAL A 67 16.07 -2.87 19.12
CA VAL A 67 15.47 -4.00 19.85
C VAL A 67 13.96 -3.87 19.75
N VAL A 68 13.30 -4.78 19.05
CA VAL A 68 11.85 -4.74 18.84
C VAL A 68 11.17 -5.50 19.97
N THR A 69 10.37 -4.78 20.77
CA THR A 69 9.66 -5.36 21.92
C THR A 69 8.22 -5.75 21.61
N ARG A 70 7.63 -5.18 20.56
CA ARG A 70 6.29 -5.55 20.09
C ARG A 70 6.21 -5.54 18.58
N HIS A 71 5.45 -6.49 18.03
CA HIS A 71 5.19 -6.66 16.61
C HIS A 71 3.69 -6.50 16.33
N SER A 72 3.35 -6.11 15.11
CA SER A 72 2.00 -6.23 14.59
C SER A 72 1.74 -7.68 14.18
N ASP A 73 0.46 -8.01 13.94
CA ASP A 73 0.05 -9.33 13.45
C ASP A 73 0.76 -9.71 12.13
N ARG A 74 1.19 -8.72 11.35
CA ARG A 74 1.95 -8.90 10.09
C ARG A 74 3.46 -8.98 10.27
N GLY A 75 3.94 -8.99 11.51
CA GLY A 75 5.36 -9.00 11.83
C GLY A 75 6.07 -7.66 11.58
N CYS A 76 5.36 -6.54 11.52
CA CYS A 76 6.00 -5.21 11.48
C CYS A 76 6.38 -4.77 12.90
N PRO A 77 7.51 -4.08 13.11
CA PRO A 77 7.83 -3.50 14.42
C PRO A 77 6.81 -2.44 14.86
N GLU A 78 6.19 -2.62 16.02
CA GLU A 78 5.29 -1.63 16.65
C GLU A 78 5.97 -0.83 17.75
N SER A 79 6.84 -1.47 18.52
CA SER A 79 7.56 -0.87 19.65
C SER A 79 9.03 -1.27 19.63
N PRO A 80 9.97 -0.35 19.90
CA PRO A 80 9.76 1.06 20.25
C PRO A 80 9.33 1.93 19.05
N GLU A 81 8.74 3.11 19.31
CA GLU A 81 8.25 4.03 18.26
C GLU A 81 9.35 4.41 17.24
N ARG A 82 10.61 4.44 17.68
CA ARG A 82 11.75 4.69 16.79
C ARG A 82 11.93 3.56 15.77
N ALA A 83 11.74 2.30 16.17
CA ALA A 83 11.83 1.13 15.30
C ALA A 83 10.70 1.14 14.27
N GLN A 84 9.46 1.34 14.75
CA GLN A 84 8.26 1.44 13.90
C GLN A 84 8.43 2.49 12.78
N LYS A 85 8.87 3.71 13.13
CA LYS A 85 9.08 4.79 12.16
C LYS A 85 10.21 4.52 11.18
N ALA A 86 11.25 3.79 11.61
CA ALA A 86 12.43 3.53 10.81
C ALA A 86 12.26 2.34 9.86
N PHE A 87 11.40 1.37 10.20
CA PHE A 87 11.31 0.07 9.51
C PHE A 87 11.14 0.19 8.00
N ALA A 88 10.02 0.73 7.51
CA ALA A 88 9.74 0.82 6.08
C ALA A 88 10.78 1.64 5.31
N THR A 89 11.33 2.70 5.93
CA THR A 89 12.37 3.53 5.30
C THR A 89 13.70 2.79 5.24
N THR A 90 14.02 1.97 6.24
CA THR A 90 15.21 1.12 6.27
C THR A 90 15.11 0.03 5.21
N CYS A 91 13.98 -0.68 5.12
CA CYS A 91 13.74 -1.68 4.08
C CYS A 91 13.87 -1.07 2.69
N GLY A 92 13.28 0.12 2.46
CA GLY A 92 13.41 0.81 1.18
C GLY A 92 14.84 1.24 0.87
N ALA A 93 15.57 1.78 1.84
CA ALA A 93 16.98 2.16 1.65
C ALA A 93 17.90 0.96 1.41
N VAL A 94 17.65 -0.17 2.09
CA VAL A 94 18.35 -1.44 1.84
C VAL A 94 18.03 -1.97 0.44
N ALA A 95 16.76 -1.97 0.04
CA ALA A 95 16.37 -2.36 -1.31
C ALA A 95 17.06 -1.49 -2.36
N CYS A 96 17.10 -0.17 -2.17
CA CYS A 96 17.83 0.73 -3.07
C CYS A 96 19.34 0.47 -3.08
N LYS A 97 19.93 -0.08 -2.00
CA LYS A 97 21.36 -0.35 -1.90
C LYS A 97 21.79 -1.57 -2.72
N TYR A 98 21.00 -2.65 -2.70
CA TYR A 98 21.38 -3.91 -3.36
C TYR A 98 20.67 -4.14 -4.70
N CYS A 99 19.53 -3.49 -4.95
CA CYS A 99 18.80 -3.63 -6.20
C CYS A 99 19.15 -2.51 -7.18
N LYS A 100 19.17 -2.87 -8.46
CA LYS A 100 19.20 -1.91 -9.57
C LYS A 100 17.86 -1.20 -9.68
N ILE A 101 17.87 0.01 -10.22
CA ILE A 101 16.63 0.80 -10.39
C ILE A 101 15.68 0.16 -11.41
N THR A 102 16.20 -0.65 -12.33
CA THR A 102 15.42 -1.39 -13.34
C THR A 102 14.86 -2.72 -12.83
N ASN A 103 15.39 -3.26 -11.73
CA ASN A 103 14.92 -4.56 -11.20
C ASN A 103 13.45 -4.49 -10.76
N GLU A 104 12.69 -5.54 -11.03
CA GLU A 104 11.44 -5.81 -10.33
C GLU A 104 11.69 -6.73 -9.13
N TRP A 105 10.90 -6.57 -8.06
CA TRP A 105 11.13 -7.34 -6.82
C TRP A 105 10.91 -8.86 -6.99
N SER A 106 10.04 -9.24 -7.92
CA SER A 106 9.82 -10.63 -8.32
C SER A 106 11.04 -11.22 -9.01
N ASP A 107 11.78 -10.40 -9.77
CA ASP A 107 12.78 -10.86 -10.73
C ASP A 107 14.19 -10.83 -10.14
N ILE A 108 14.34 -10.29 -8.93
CA ILE A 108 15.63 -10.29 -8.22
C ILE A 108 15.99 -11.71 -7.79
N SER A 109 17.27 -12.04 -7.94
CA SER A 109 17.80 -13.32 -7.49
C SER A 109 17.62 -13.52 -5.98
N GLU A 110 17.50 -14.77 -5.58
CA GLU A 110 17.34 -15.14 -4.17
C GLU A 110 18.53 -14.65 -3.33
N VAL A 111 19.74 -14.67 -3.89
CA VAL A 111 20.96 -14.15 -3.24
C VAL A 111 20.80 -12.67 -2.88
N VAL A 112 20.32 -11.83 -3.80
CA VAL A 112 20.12 -10.39 -3.55
C VAL A 112 19.00 -10.15 -2.54
N ARG A 113 17.93 -10.95 -2.62
CA ARG A 113 16.83 -10.91 -1.65
C ARG A 113 17.33 -11.26 -0.24
N ASN A 114 18.12 -12.31 -0.11
CA ASN A 114 18.71 -12.74 1.15
C ASN A 114 19.70 -11.72 1.71
N MET A 115 20.48 -11.03 0.86
CA MET A 115 21.32 -9.90 1.28
C MET A 115 20.49 -8.74 1.83
N CYS A 116 19.38 -8.38 1.17
CA CYS A 116 18.47 -7.35 1.67
C CYS A 116 17.91 -7.74 3.05
N ILE A 117 17.42 -8.97 3.15
CA ILE A 117 16.84 -9.51 4.39
C ILE A 117 17.86 -9.48 5.53
N ALA A 118 19.07 -10.00 5.30
CA ALA A 118 20.13 -10.03 6.31
C ALA A 118 20.54 -8.62 6.76
N ASP A 119 20.58 -7.64 5.83
CA ASP A 119 20.95 -6.26 6.15
C ASP A 119 19.87 -5.57 7.01
N VAL A 120 18.59 -5.86 6.77
CA VAL A 120 17.50 -5.37 7.64
C VAL A 120 17.49 -6.11 8.97
N ALA A 121 17.61 -7.44 8.98
CA ALA A 121 17.58 -8.24 10.21
C ALA A 121 18.70 -7.86 11.19
N ARG A 122 19.89 -7.48 10.71
CA ARG A 122 20.96 -6.96 11.59
C ARG A 122 20.61 -5.65 12.29
N ARG A 123 19.64 -4.89 11.76
CA ARG A 123 19.19 -3.59 12.29
C ARG A 123 17.97 -3.71 13.17
N PHE A 124 17.28 -4.85 13.17
CA PHE A 124 16.07 -5.07 13.95
C PHE A 124 16.20 -6.42 14.64
N GLN A 125 16.46 -6.40 15.95
CA GLN A 125 16.48 -7.59 16.76
C GLN A 125 15.03 -7.99 17.08
N VAL A 126 14.67 -9.20 16.64
CA VAL A 126 13.33 -9.78 16.72
C VAL A 126 13.46 -11.15 17.37
N THR A 127 12.49 -11.55 18.19
CA THR A 127 12.46 -12.87 18.82
C THR A 127 12.14 -13.95 17.78
N ASP A 128 12.57 -15.19 18.03
CA ASP A 128 12.42 -16.28 17.06
C ASP A 128 10.95 -16.58 16.69
N GLU A 129 10.04 -16.40 17.65
CA GLU A 129 8.59 -16.52 17.45
C GLU A 129 8.08 -15.62 16.32
N TRP A 130 8.60 -14.41 16.20
CA TRP A 130 8.16 -13.42 15.21
C TRP A 130 8.97 -13.46 13.91
N ARG A 131 10.01 -14.29 13.85
CA ARG A 131 11.01 -14.26 12.78
C ARG A 131 10.40 -14.46 11.42
N GLU A 132 9.55 -15.46 11.23
CA GLU A 132 8.94 -15.76 9.93
C GLU A 132 8.08 -14.58 9.42
N ARG A 133 7.15 -14.10 10.24
CA ARG A 133 6.30 -12.94 9.92
C ARG A 133 7.13 -11.68 9.67
N PHE A 134 8.20 -11.48 10.43
CA PHE A 134 9.12 -10.37 10.25
C PHE A 134 9.86 -10.44 8.91
N LEU A 135 10.31 -11.62 8.48
CA LEU A 135 10.94 -11.80 7.17
C LEU A 135 9.94 -11.52 6.03
N ALA A 136 8.69 -11.96 6.18
CA ALA A 136 7.62 -11.63 5.24
C ALA A 136 7.37 -10.12 5.16
N SER A 137 7.36 -9.42 6.31
CA SER A 137 7.17 -7.97 6.37
C SER A 137 8.33 -7.20 5.72
N ILE A 138 9.57 -7.69 5.84
CA ILE A 138 10.73 -7.13 5.13
C ILE A 138 10.53 -7.21 3.61
N ASN A 139 10.08 -8.36 3.09
CA ASN A 139 9.86 -8.54 1.65
C ASN A 139 8.82 -7.56 1.10
N ILE A 140 7.70 -7.40 1.80
CA ILE A 140 6.63 -6.46 1.42
C ILE A 140 7.16 -5.02 1.47
N ALA A 141 7.84 -4.65 2.56
CA ALA A 141 8.38 -3.30 2.75
C ALA A 141 9.50 -2.96 1.73
N GLY A 142 10.37 -3.92 1.41
CA GLY A 142 11.43 -3.80 0.42
C GLY A 142 10.87 -3.57 -0.99
N ARG A 143 9.89 -4.39 -1.41
CA ARG A 143 9.17 -4.21 -2.68
C ARG A 143 8.53 -2.82 -2.79
N ASN A 144 7.82 -2.39 -1.76
CA ASN A 144 7.18 -1.08 -1.72
C ASN A 144 8.19 0.09 -1.73
N GLY A 145 9.33 -0.10 -1.06
CA GLY A 145 10.45 0.83 -1.06
C GLY A 145 11.04 1.02 -2.45
N LEU A 146 11.32 -0.08 -3.16
CA LEU A 146 11.80 -0.06 -4.54
C LEU A 146 10.81 0.63 -5.49
N ALA A 147 9.52 0.31 -5.39
CA ALA A 147 8.48 0.97 -6.18
C ALA A 147 8.39 2.49 -5.88
N THR A 148 8.54 2.88 -4.61
CA THR A 148 8.55 4.30 -4.19
C THR A 148 9.77 5.04 -4.73
N TRP A 149 10.93 4.37 -4.76
CA TRP A 149 12.15 4.90 -5.35
C TRP A 149 11.98 5.14 -6.85
N LYS A 150 11.50 4.15 -7.62
CA LYS A 150 11.17 4.31 -9.06
C LYS A 150 10.20 5.48 -9.31
N CYS A 151 9.14 5.60 -8.50
CA CYS A 151 8.20 6.73 -8.58
C CYS A 151 8.85 8.09 -8.30
N THR A 152 9.83 8.14 -7.40
CA THR A 152 10.58 9.36 -7.09
C THR A 152 11.58 9.67 -8.20
N ALA A 153 12.29 8.67 -8.71
CA ALA A 153 13.27 8.79 -9.77
C ALA A 153 12.67 9.30 -11.08
N ARG A 154 11.43 8.87 -11.42
CA ARG A 154 10.69 9.41 -12.57
C ARG A 154 10.51 10.93 -12.57
N LYS A 155 10.53 11.58 -11.39
CA LYS A 155 10.46 13.05 -11.29
C LYS A 155 11.79 13.75 -11.55
N TRP A 156 12.85 12.98 -11.82
CA TRP A 156 14.22 13.45 -11.99
C TRP A 156 14.77 13.08 -13.37
N MET A 157 13.94 12.58 -14.30
CA MET A 157 14.40 12.15 -15.63
C MET A 157 15.01 13.31 -16.46
N ASP A 158 14.55 14.55 -16.24
CA ASP A 158 15.07 15.74 -16.93
C ASP A 158 16.39 16.28 -16.32
N LYS A 159 16.91 15.66 -15.26
CA LYS A 159 18.14 16.12 -14.59
C LYS A 159 19.35 15.37 -15.15
N PRO A 160 20.52 16.04 -15.25
CA PRO A 160 21.74 15.40 -15.72
C PRO A 160 22.18 14.27 -14.79
N TYR A 161 22.78 13.23 -15.36
CA TYR A 161 23.20 12.02 -14.65
C TYR A 161 24.09 12.31 -13.43
N GLU A 162 24.97 13.32 -13.51
CA GLU A 162 25.85 13.68 -12.39
C GLU A 162 25.11 14.12 -11.12
N ILE A 163 23.92 14.71 -11.27
CA ILE A 163 23.06 15.06 -10.12
C ILE A 163 22.37 13.79 -9.59
N ILE A 164 22.00 12.88 -10.48
CA ILE A 164 21.35 11.60 -10.15
C ILE A 164 22.30 10.71 -9.35
N LYS A 165 23.53 10.52 -9.84
CA LYS A 165 24.59 9.73 -9.21
C LYS A 165 24.93 10.23 -7.81
N LYS A 166 25.03 11.56 -7.61
CA LYS A 166 25.23 12.17 -6.29
C LYS A 166 24.07 11.91 -5.33
N LYS A 167 22.85 11.80 -5.83
CA LYS A 167 21.64 11.58 -5.02
C LYS A 167 21.42 10.10 -4.67
N TRP A 168 21.66 9.21 -5.63
CA TRP A 168 21.48 7.77 -5.49
C TRP A 168 22.76 7.06 -5.91
N LEU A 169 23.64 6.83 -4.94
CA LEU A 169 24.94 6.18 -5.14
C LEU A 169 24.83 4.76 -5.73
N SER A 170 23.67 4.12 -5.57
CA SER A 170 23.39 2.79 -6.12
C SER A 170 23.22 2.77 -7.65
N ILE A 171 22.97 3.93 -8.28
CA ILE A 171 22.90 4.04 -9.74
C ILE A 171 24.33 4.30 -10.22
N THR A 172 25.08 3.22 -10.44
CA THR A 172 26.51 3.29 -10.74
C THR A 172 26.81 3.51 -12.21
N ASP A 173 25.88 3.13 -13.09
CA ASP A 173 26.04 3.13 -14.54
C ASP A 173 25.05 4.10 -15.20
N GLU A 174 25.54 4.91 -16.14
CA GLU A 174 24.70 5.81 -16.95
C GLU A 174 23.78 5.00 -17.88
N ALA A 175 24.25 3.86 -18.40
CA ALA A 175 23.43 2.99 -19.24
C ALA A 175 22.22 2.41 -18.47
N GLU A 176 22.36 2.15 -17.16
CA GLU A 176 21.25 1.74 -16.30
C GLU A 176 20.20 2.86 -16.17
N TRP A 177 20.66 4.11 -16.04
CA TRP A 177 19.77 5.27 -15.97
C TRP A 177 19.06 5.53 -17.30
N GLU A 178 19.76 5.41 -18.43
CA GLU A 178 19.17 5.51 -19.77
C GLU A 178 18.13 4.41 -20.01
N LYS A 179 18.42 3.17 -19.61
CA LYS A 179 17.46 2.06 -19.67
C LYS A 179 16.20 2.37 -18.87
N PHE A 180 16.35 2.89 -17.65
CA PHE A 180 15.22 3.28 -16.82
C PHE A 180 14.37 4.41 -17.43
N LYS A 181 15.02 5.39 -18.09
CA LYS A 181 14.31 6.45 -18.84
C LYS A 181 13.54 5.85 -20.01
N LYS A 182 14.15 4.96 -20.79
CA LYS A 182 13.50 4.30 -21.93
C LYS A 182 12.26 3.51 -21.48
N GLU A 183 12.38 2.71 -20.42
CA GLU A 183 11.25 1.96 -19.83
C GLU A 183 10.16 2.88 -19.28
N SER A 184 10.54 4.03 -18.69
CA SER A 184 9.58 4.99 -18.13
C SER A 184 8.86 5.82 -19.19
N SER A 185 9.46 6.00 -20.36
CA SER A 185 8.91 6.71 -21.51
C SER A 185 8.20 5.80 -22.51
N ASP A 186 8.19 4.49 -22.27
CA ASP A 186 7.47 3.52 -23.09
C ASP A 186 5.96 3.84 -23.14
N PRO A 187 5.35 3.99 -24.33
CA PRO A 187 3.93 4.25 -24.47
C PRO A 187 3.05 3.22 -23.76
N ALA A 188 3.43 1.94 -23.75
CA ALA A 188 2.64 0.92 -23.05
C ALA A 188 2.68 1.10 -21.53
N PHE A 189 3.85 1.46 -20.98
CA PHE A 189 3.97 1.84 -19.57
C PHE A 189 3.09 3.06 -19.22
N ILE A 190 3.13 4.12 -20.03
CA ILE A 190 2.34 5.34 -19.81
C ILE A 190 0.84 5.02 -19.86
N ALA A 191 0.38 4.30 -20.89
CA ALA A 191 -1.02 3.90 -21.03
C ALA A 191 -1.49 3.06 -19.83
N ARG A 192 -0.66 2.14 -19.33
CA ARG A 192 -0.97 1.36 -18.12
C ARG A 192 -1.10 2.26 -16.89
N SER A 193 -0.18 3.20 -16.71
CA SER A 193 -0.18 4.16 -15.60
C SER A 193 -1.45 5.03 -15.61
N GLU A 194 -1.85 5.52 -16.78
CA GLU A 194 -3.07 6.32 -16.97
C GLU A 194 -4.33 5.51 -16.73
N ARG A 195 -4.40 4.27 -17.25
CA ARG A 195 -5.49 3.34 -16.96
C ARG A 195 -5.67 3.14 -15.45
N MET A 196 -4.57 2.91 -14.71
CA MET A 196 -4.62 2.76 -13.25
C MET A 196 -5.04 4.04 -12.53
N ARG A 197 -4.63 5.21 -13.03
CA ARG A 197 -5.08 6.52 -12.52
C ARG A 197 -6.58 6.71 -12.73
N ALA A 198 -7.09 6.39 -13.91
CA ALA A 198 -8.51 6.47 -14.24
C ALA A 198 -9.35 5.52 -13.37
N LEU A 199 -8.88 4.28 -13.17
CA LEU A 199 -9.53 3.32 -12.26
C LEU A 199 -9.58 3.84 -10.81
N ARG A 200 -8.52 4.51 -10.34
CA ARG A 200 -8.51 5.13 -9.00
C ARG A 200 -9.49 6.31 -8.91
N ALA A 201 -9.58 7.14 -9.95
CA ALA A 201 -10.51 8.27 -10.01
C ALA A 201 -11.99 7.83 -10.03
N ARG A 202 -12.28 6.67 -10.63
CA ARG A 202 -13.63 6.07 -10.65
C ARG A 202 -14.07 5.49 -9.31
N LYS A 203 -13.16 5.25 -8.36
CA LYS A 203 -13.55 4.70 -7.05
C LYS A 203 -14.33 5.76 -6.27
N PRO A 204 -15.55 5.44 -5.79
CA PRO A 204 -16.39 6.42 -5.09
C PRO A 204 -15.79 6.86 -3.75
N LEU A 205 -14.87 6.05 -3.20
CA LEU A 205 -14.35 6.25 -1.87
C LEU A 205 -12.88 5.87 -1.82
N ASN A 206 -12.01 6.88 -1.73
CA ASN A 206 -10.59 6.67 -1.51
C ASN A 206 -10.33 6.45 -0.02
N HIS A 207 -9.50 5.47 0.32
CA HIS A 207 -9.04 5.32 1.70
C HIS A 207 -8.05 6.43 2.05
N ARG A 208 -8.00 6.79 3.33
CA ARG A 208 -7.12 7.82 3.90
C ARG A 208 -5.92 7.20 4.62
N LEU A 209 -5.65 5.92 4.35
CA LEU A 209 -4.46 5.21 4.82
C LEU A 209 -3.19 5.80 4.19
N GLY A 210 -2.10 5.81 4.96
CA GLY A 210 -0.78 6.14 4.47
C GLY A 210 -0.07 4.91 3.90
N SER A 211 1.22 5.06 3.56
CA SER A 211 2.05 3.96 3.07
C SER A 211 2.22 2.80 4.06
N ALA A 212 2.08 3.07 5.36
CA ALA A 212 2.11 2.07 6.42
C ALA A 212 0.73 1.44 6.71
N GLY A 213 -0.26 1.67 5.85
CA GLY A 213 -1.59 1.05 5.95
C GLY A 213 -2.32 1.36 7.26
N LYS A 214 -3.08 0.37 7.75
CA LYS A 214 -3.82 0.42 9.02
C LYS A 214 -2.88 0.50 10.23
N GLU A 215 -1.80 -0.28 10.24
CA GLU A 215 -0.84 -0.34 11.35
C GLU A 215 -0.26 1.04 11.67
N GLY A 216 0.14 1.79 10.63
CA GLY A 216 0.62 3.16 10.80
C GLY A 216 -0.46 4.15 11.26
N LYS A 217 -1.74 3.83 11.04
CA LYS A 217 -2.89 4.68 11.42
C LYS A 217 -3.48 4.34 12.79
N LYS A 218 -3.40 3.09 13.27
CA LYS A 218 -3.94 2.66 14.56
C LYS A 218 -3.54 3.60 15.71
N LYS A 219 -2.25 3.98 15.80
CA LYS A 219 -1.79 4.93 16.83
C LYS A 219 -2.42 6.34 16.71
N VAL A 220 -2.64 6.82 15.50
CA VAL A 220 -3.31 8.12 15.26
C VAL A 220 -4.78 8.02 15.66
N TRP A 221 -5.43 6.92 15.28
CA TRP A 221 -6.80 6.60 15.61
C TRP A 221 -7.02 6.49 17.11
N CYS A 222 -6.20 5.73 17.85
CA CYS A 222 -6.30 5.65 19.30
C CYS A 222 -6.17 7.01 19.99
N LYS A 223 -5.32 7.92 19.48
CA LYS A 223 -5.23 9.29 20.02
C LYS A 223 -6.50 10.08 19.76
N GLN A 224 -7.10 9.95 18.58
CA GLN A 224 -8.36 10.60 18.25
C GLN A 224 -9.49 10.07 19.12
N ASP A 225 -9.58 8.75 19.32
CA ASP A 225 -10.62 8.15 20.16
C ASP A 225 -10.50 8.60 21.60
N ARG A 226 -9.28 8.65 22.17
CA ARG A 226 -9.06 9.19 23.52
C ARG A 226 -9.51 10.65 23.66
N ILE A 227 -9.35 11.45 22.61
CA ILE A 227 -9.82 12.86 22.61
C ILE A 227 -11.35 12.90 22.55
N LEU A 228 -11.98 12.03 21.77
CA LEU A 228 -13.43 11.94 21.66
C LEU A 228 -14.06 11.43 22.97
N GLU A 229 -13.47 10.40 23.56
CA GLU A 229 -13.85 9.84 24.86
C GLU A 229 -13.73 10.89 25.97
N ALA A 230 -12.61 11.63 26.03
CA ALA A 230 -12.45 12.75 26.97
C ALA A 230 -13.46 13.88 26.75
N ALA A 231 -14.02 14.01 25.53
CA ALA A 231 -15.09 14.94 25.21
C ALA A 231 -16.50 14.34 25.40
N GLY A 232 -16.61 13.10 25.92
CA GLY A 232 -17.88 12.40 26.12
C GLY A 232 -18.59 12.01 24.83
N ARG A 233 -17.85 11.89 23.71
CA ARG A 233 -18.41 11.56 22.39
C ARG A 233 -18.06 10.14 21.98
N VAL A 234 -19.08 9.38 21.57
CA VAL A 234 -18.92 8.05 20.99
C VAL A 234 -19.07 8.15 19.47
N PRO A 235 -18.13 7.61 18.67
CA PRO A 235 -18.26 7.58 17.22
C PRO A 235 -19.55 6.88 16.77
N PRO A 236 -20.33 7.43 15.81
CA PRO A 236 -21.60 6.83 15.40
C PRO A 236 -21.50 5.37 14.94
N VAL A 237 -20.38 5.02 14.31
CA VAL A 237 -20.13 3.67 13.79
C VAL A 237 -20.03 2.62 14.91
N HIS A 238 -19.62 3.00 16.12
CA HIS A 238 -19.56 2.07 17.26
C HIS A 238 -20.94 1.59 17.70
N ASN A 239 -21.98 2.40 17.48
CA ASN A 239 -23.36 2.05 17.82
C ASN A 239 -24.03 1.23 16.71
N ILE A 240 -23.51 1.29 15.48
CA ILE A 240 -24.09 0.64 14.30
C ILE A 240 -23.42 -0.71 14.06
N LEU A 241 -22.10 -0.76 14.05
CA LEU A 241 -21.36 -1.98 13.72
C LEU A 241 -20.78 -2.62 14.97
N GLU A 242 -20.75 -3.94 15.00
CA GLU A 242 -20.14 -4.74 16.07
C GLU A 242 -18.75 -5.23 15.68
N ASP A 243 -18.61 -5.70 14.44
CA ASP A 243 -17.37 -6.22 13.91
C ASP A 243 -16.29 -5.14 13.84
N ASN A 244 -15.18 -5.36 14.55
CA ASN A 244 -14.06 -4.43 14.57
C ASN A 244 -13.45 -4.24 13.17
N ARG A 245 -13.46 -5.29 12.33
CA ARG A 245 -12.92 -5.20 10.97
C ARG A 245 -13.77 -4.26 10.10
N ALA A 246 -15.10 -4.36 10.18
CA ALA A 246 -16.02 -3.45 9.52
C ALA A 246 -15.93 -2.01 10.06
N ARG A 247 -15.77 -1.82 11.38
CA ARG A 247 -15.52 -0.50 11.98
C ARG A 247 -14.24 0.14 11.44
N GLU A 248 -13.14 -0.61 11.42
CA GLU A 248 -11.87 -0.12 10.87
C GLU A 248 -11.96 0.17 9.36
N TYR A 249 -12.74 -0.64 8.62
CA TYR A 249 -13.01 -0.40 7.20
C TYR A 249 -13.77 0.91 6.98
N ALA A 250 -14.82 1.18 7.74
CA ALA A 250 -15.54 2.44 7.66
C ALA A 250 -14.60 3.61 8.02
N ARG A 251 -13.83 3.46 9.10
CA ARG A 251 -12.93 4.50 9.61
C ARG A 251 -11.84 4.93 8.63
N GLN A 252 -11.25 3.99 7.88
CA GLN A 252 -10.22 4.35 6.89
C GLN A 252 -10.74 5.26 5.78
N HIS A 253 -12.05 5.38 5.60
CA HIS A 253 -12.66 6.22 4.58
C HIS A 253 -13.26 7.53 5.11
N MET A 254 -13.48 7.63 6.41
CA MET A 254 -14.05 8.82 7.06
C MET A 254 -13.01 9.91 7.38
N THR A 255 -13.45 11.18 7.41
CA THR A 255 -12.71 12.27 8.06
C THR A 255 -12.74 12.11 9.59
N PRO A 256 -11.82 12.77 10.33
CA PRO A 256 -11.94 12.86 11.79
C PRO A 256 -13.28 13.43 12.26
N GLU A 257 -13.85 14.38 11.51
CA GLU A 257 -15.11 15.05 11.82
C GLU A 257 -16.33 14.15 11.55
N GLU A 258 -16.33 13.39 10.45
CA GLU A 258 -17.33 12.36 10.13
C GLU A 258 -17.28 11.22 11.15
N TRP A 259 -16.08 10.76 11.52
CA TRP A 259 -15.89 9.73 12.55
C TRP A 259 -16.38 10.20 13.92
N ALA A 260 -16.19 11.48 14.25
CA ALA A 260 -16.68 12.08 15.49
C ALA A 260 -18.20 12.33 15.52
N GLY A 261 -18.91 12.08 14.40
CA GLY A 261 -20.34 12.39 14.27
C GLY A 261 -20.66 13.88 14.20
N ILE A 262 -19.68 14.73 13.89
CA ILE A 262 -19.88 16.18 13.69
C ILE A 262 -20.45 16.42 12.30
N GLU A 263 -19.88 15.74 11.31
CA GLU A 263 -20.35 15.76 9.93
C GLU A 263 -21.07 14.44 9.60
N PRO A 264 -22.10 14.45 8.74
CA PRO A 264 -22.73 13.22 8.30
C PRO A 264 -21.75 12.38 7.47
N MET A 265 -21.88 11.06 7.55
CA MET A 265 -21.08 10.13 6.75
C MET A 265 -21.34 10.35 5.25
N GLN A 266 -20.29 10.24 4.44
CA GLN A 266 -20.44 10.22 2.98
C GLN A 266 -21.39 9.08 2.55
N PRO A 267 -22.23 9.29 1.51
CA PRO A 267 -23.21 8.29 1.07
C PRO A 267 -22.63 6.88 0.84
N PRO A 268 -21.44 6.70 0.22
CA PRO A 268 -20.85 5.37 0.04
C PRO A 268 -20.47 4.68 1.36
N VAL A 269 -20.00 5.45 2.35
CA VAL A 269 -19.66 4.90 3.68
C VAL A 269 -20.93 4.55 4.43
N LYS A 270 -21.95 5.39 4.35
CA LYS A 270 -23.25 5.17 4.96
C LYS A 270 -23.91 3.89 4.44
N SER A 271 -23.94 3.71 3.11
CA SER A 271 -24.45 2.49 2.49
C SER A 271 -23.66 1.25 2.93
N PHE A 272 -22.32 1.35 3.00
CA PHE A 272 -21.49 0.28 3.54
C PHE A 272 -21.88 -0.08 4.98
N THR A 273 -21.99 0.91 5.87
CA THR A 273 -22.32 0.68 7.29
C THR A 273 -23.73 0.10 7.47
N GLU A 274 -24.71 0.55 6.69
CA GLU A 274 -26.08 0.03 6.75
C GLU A 274 -26.16 -1.43 6.27
N ASN A 275 -25.49 -1.75 5.16
CA ASN A 275 -25.46 -3.12 4.64
C ASN A 275 -24.71 -4.08 5.58
N ALA A 276 -23.60 -3.63 6.16
CA ALA A 276 -22.83 -4.40 7.14
C ALA A 276 -23.67 -4.65 8.40
N HIS A 277 -24.36 -3.64 8.91
CA HIS A 277 -25.25 -3.75 10.08
C HIS A 277 -26.39 -4.74 9.84
N LYS A 278 -27.10 -4.64 8.71
CA LYS A 278 -28.18 -5.58 8.34
C LYS A 278 -27.71 -7.04 8.33
N TRP A 279 -26.46 -7.28 7.91
CA TRP A 279 -25.86 -8.62 7.94
C TRP A 279 -25.52 -9.07 9.36
N GLU A 280 -25.00 -8.18 10.21
CA GLU A 280 -24.75 -8.51 11.63
C GLU A 280 -26.06 -8.81 12.36
N GLU A 281 -27.13 -8.06 12.08
CA GLU A 281 -28.47 -8.33 12.59
C GLU A 281 -29.01 -9.68 12.10
N SER A 282 -28.93 -9.97 10.79
CA SER A 282 -29.41 -11.26 10.28
C SER A 282 -28.66 -12.45 10.89
N LYS A 283 -27.35 -12.30 11.11
CA LYS A 283 -26.53 -13.33 11.76
C LYS A 283 -26.86 -13.58 13.22
N ARG A 284 -27.29 -12.55 13.96
CA ARG A 284 -27.72 -12.72 15.36
C ARG A 284 -28.94 -13.64 15.50
N PHE A 285 -29.78 -13.71 14.47
CA PHE A 285 -30.97 -14.55 14.47
C PHE A 285 -30.79 -15.89 13.72
N GLU A 286 -29.66 -16.11 13.04
CA GLU A 286 -29.32 -17.39 12.42
C GLU A 286 -28.86 -18.41 13.49
N THR A 287 -29.77 -19.29 13.92
CA THR A 287 -29.51 -20.38 14.90
C THR A 287 -29.09 -21.71 14.26
N SER A 288 -28.95 -21.78 12.93
CA SER A 288 -28.67 -23.04 12.22
C SER A 288 -27.17 -23.31 12.04
N ALA A 289 -26.72 -24.45 12.58
CA ALA A 289 -25.35 -24.95 12.48
C ALA A 289 -25.02 -25.64 11.14
N ASP A 290 -26.00 -25.85 10.26
CA ASP A 290 -25.83 -26.71 9.07
C ASP A 290 -25.21 -25.99 7.86
N SER A 291 -24.85 -24.71 8.00
CA SER A 291 -24.43 -23.83 6.92
C SER A 291 -22.94 -23.47 6.91
N VAL A 292 -22.13 -24.03 7.83
CA VAL A 292 -20.80 -23.52 8.19
C VAL A 292 -19.82 -23.41 7.01
N GLN A 293 -19.96 -24.21 5.95
CA GLN A 293 -19.04 -24.15 4.80
C GLN A 293 -19.39 -23.10 3.73
N SER A 294 -20.67 -22.89 3.41
CA SER A 294 -21.08 -21.92 2.38
C SER A 294 -20.89 -20.47 2.83
N LYS A 295 -21.01 -20.22 4.15
CA LYS A 295 -20.93 -18.89 4.75
C LYS A 295 -19.59 -18.58 5.41
N ARG A 296 -18.58 -19.45 5.30
CA ARG A 296 -17.25 -19.28 5.91
C ARG A 296 -16.59 -17.94 5.56
N TRP A 297 -16.85 -17.46 4.35
CA TRP A 297 -16.22 -16.28 3.76
C TRP A 297 -17.09 -15.03 3.89
N GLU A 298 -18.28 -15.16 4.45
CA GLU A 298 -19.17 -14.04 4.67
C GLU A 298 -18.79 -13.29 5.95
N SER A 299 -18.86 -11.97 5.88
CA SER A 299 -18.54 -11.06 6.96
C SER A 299 -19.32 -9.76 6.81
N ALA A 300 -19.33 -8.94 7.86
CA ALA A 300 -19.85 -7.59 7.81
C ALA A 300 -19.18 -6.75 6.69
N VAL A 301 -17.88 -6.94 6.44
CA VAL A 301 -17.15 -6.25 5.37
C VAL A 301 -17.60 -6.67 3.97
N THR A 302 -17.77 -7.97 3.72
CA THR A 302 -18.22 -8.48 2.40
C THR A 302 -19.65 -8.07 2.11
N ALA A 303 -20.52 -8.11 3.13
CA ALA A 303 -21.90 -7.67 3.04
C ALA A 303 -21.97 -6.15 2.80
N GLY A 304 -21.23 -5.38 3.58
CA GLY A 304 -21.10 -3.94 3.43
C GLY A 304 -20.66 -3.51 2.02
N LEU A 305 -19.73 -4.26 1.43
CA LEU A 305 -19.21 -3.99 0.08
C LEU A 305 -20.03 -4.64 -1.04
N GLN A 306 -20.99 -5.50 -0.71
CA GLN A 306 -21.72 -6.34 -1.67
C GLN A 306 -20.76 -7.10 -2.59
N LYS A 307 -19.67 -7.61 -2.02
CA LYS A 307 -18.59 -8.31 -2.73
C LYS A 307 -18.14 -9.50 -1.94
N THR A 308 -17.98 -10.62 -2.64
CA THR A 308 -17.39 -11.84 -2.07
C THR A 308 -15.89 -11.66 -1.84
N GLU A 309 -15.36 -12.31 -0.80
CA GLU A 309 -13.91 -12.43 -0.63
C GLU A 309 -13.32 -13.22 -1.82
N LEU A 310 -12.21 -12.72 -2.37
CA LEU A 310 -11.44 -13.44 -3.38
C LEU A 310 -10.28 -14.15 -2.71
N MET A 311 -10.11 -15.44 -2.98
CA MET A 311 -9.04 -16.28 -2.41
C MET A 311 -7.67 -15.56 -2.42
N GLY A 312 -6.98 -15.58 -1.28
CA GLY A 312 -5.62 -15.05 -1.14
C GLY A 312 -5.52 -13.57 -0.75
N ARG A 313 -6.63 -12.83 -0.59
CA ARG A 313 -6.63 -11.48 0.04
C ARG A 313 -7.81 -11.33 0.98
N VAL A 314 -7.62 -10.62 2.09
CA VAL A 314 -8.69 -10.30 3.04
C VAL A 314 -9.17 -8.88 2.76
N LEU A 315 -10.45 -8.70 2.43
CA LEU A 315 -11.02 -7.37 2.17
C LEU A 315 -10.88 -6.48 3.39
N GLY A 316 -10.51 -5.23 3.14
CA GLY A 316 -10.35 -4.21 4.18
C GLY A 316 -9.03 -4.26 4.95
N GLU A 317 -8.27 -5.36 4.89
CA GLU A 317 -7.01 -5.48 5.63
C GLU A 317 -5.80 -5.02 4.80
N GLY A 318 -5.83 -5.22 3.49
CA GLY A 318 -4.71 -4.89 2.62
C GLY A 318 -3.72 -6.05 2.49
N GLU A 319 -2.50 -5.75 2.07
CA GLU A 319 -1.51 -6.79 1.74
C GLU A 319 -0.82 -7.37 2.98
N GLY A 320 -0.58 -8.68 2.98
CA GLY A 320 0.09 -9.40 4.07
C GLY A 320 -0.84 -9.95 5.16
N ALA A 321 -2.16 -9.78 5.04
CA ALA A 321 -3.12 -10.42 5.93
C ALA A 321 -3.28 -11.91 5.57
N CYS A 322 -3.11 -12.81 6.55
CA CYS A 322 -3.34 -14.24 6.37
C CYS A 322 -4.84 -14.53 6.49
N TRP A 323 -5.36 -15.46 5.69
CA TRP A 323 -6.77 -15.86 5.77
C TRP A 323 -7.12 -16.52 7.10
N ASP A 324 -6.19 -17.30 7.64
CA ASP A 324 -6.37 -18.06 8.87
C ASP A 324 -6.48 -17.16 10.12
N ASP A 325 -6.04 -15.91 10.04
CA ASP A 325 -6.17 -14.93 11.12
C ASP A 325 -7.60 -14.34 11.20
N TYR A 326 -8.41 -14.44 10.14
CA TYR A 326 -9.71 -13.74 10.04
C TYR A 326 -10.89 -14.64 9.75
N PHE A 327 -10.65 -15.86 9.28
CA PHE A 327 -11.70 -16.82 8.95
C PHE A 327 -11.43 -18.14 9.67
N PRO A 328 -12.47 -18.89 10.06
CA PRO A 328 -12.32 -20.22 10.65
C PRO A 328 -11.41 -21.09 9.77
N PRO A 329 -10.63 -22.04 10.33
CA PRO A 329 -9.76 -22.90 9.55
C PRO A 329 -10.57 -23.67 8.50
N ALA A 330 -9.93 -23.97 7.37
CA ALA A 330 -10.59 -24.76 6.35
C ALA A 330 -10.88 -26.16 6.91
N PRO A 331 -12.03 -26.76 6.56
CA PRO A 331 -12.13 -28.20 6.65
C PRO A 331 -10.91 -28.73 5.91
N LYS A 332 -10.11 -29.57 6.56
CA LYS A 332 -9.00 -30.26 5.90
C LYS A 332 -9.65 -30.98 4.72
N ARG A 333 -9.48 -30.47 3.51
CA ARG A 333 -9.71 -31.30 2.33
C ARG A 333 -8.73 -32.42 2.53
N SER A 334 -9.22 -33.62 2.81
CA SER A 334 -8.40 -34.77 2.51
C SER A 334 -8.04 -34.55 1.04
N ARG A 335 -6.75 -34.35 0.77
CA ARG A 335 -6.26 -34.76 -0.54
C ARG A 335 -6.54 -36.24 -0.51
N VAL A 336 -7.72 -36.65 -1.00
CA VAL A 336 -7.87 -37.99 -1.51
C VAL A 336 -6.77 -38.04 -2.55
N PRO A 337 -5.67 -38.77 -2.31
CA PRO A 337 -4.68 -38.93 -3.36
C PRO A 337 -5.47 -39.42 -4.58
N ALA A 338 -5.32 -38.76 -5.73
CA ALA A 338 -5.86 -39.30 -6.96
C ALA A 338 -5.45 -40.78 -6.98
N SER A 339 -6.41 -41.69 -7.19
CA SER A 339 -6.11 -43.12 -7.13
C SER A 339 -4.90 -43.37 -8.04
N ALA A 340 -4.02 -44.28 -7.63
CA ALA A 340 -2.81 -44.58 -8.41
C ALA A 340 -3.17 -44.89 -9.88
N GLU A 341 -4.36 -45.44 -10.14
CA GLU A 341 -4.96 -45.61 -11.46
C GLU A 341 -5.12 -44.30 -12.25
N ILE A 342 -5.66 -43.23 -11.68
CA ILE A 342 -5.84 -41.94 -12.38
C ILE A 342 -4.48 -41.33 -12.75
N ILE A 343 -3.49 -41.48 -11.87
CA ILE A 343 -2.12 -40.97 -12.10
C ILE A 343 -1.43 -41.81 -13.17
N GLU A 344 -1.55 -43.13 -13.13
CA GLU A 344 -0.96 -44.02 -14.14
C GLU A 344 -1.65 -43.87 -15.51
N GLN A 345 -2.97 -43.66 -15.53
CA GLN A 345 -3.70 -43.40 -16.77
C GLN A 345 -3.28 -42.07 -17.41
N ALA A 346 -3.14 -41.00 -16.62
CA ALA A 346 -2.63 -39.73 -17.12
C ALA A 346 -1.17 -39.82 -17.61
N LYS A 347 -0.32 -40.64 -16.98
CA LYS A 347 1.05 -40.90 -17.46
C LYS A 347 1.06 -41.74 -18.75
N ALA A 348 0.15 -42.70 -18.89
CA ALA A 348 0.01 -43.51 -20.09
C ALA A 348 -0.43 -42.65 -21.28
N GLU A 349 -1.46 -41.82 -21.09
CA GLU A 349 -1.93 -40.86 -22.11
C GLU A 349 -0.84 -39.86 -22.50
N ALA A 350 -0.06 -39.35 -21.54
CA ALA A 350 1.06 -38.45 -21.83
C ALA A 350 2.19 -39.13 -22.61
N ARG A 351 2.47 -40.42 -22.34
CA ARG A 351 3.45 -41.21 -23.10
C ARG A 351 2.97 -41.50 -24.51
N GLU A 352 1.69 -41.79 -24.69
CA GLU A 352 1.08 -42.02 -26.01
C GLU A 352 1.12 -40.75 -26.86
N GLN A 353 0.75 -39.60 -26.28
CA GLN A 353 0.86 -38.29 -26.95
C GLN A 353 2.30 -37.96 -27.31
N ALA A 354 3.26 -38.20 -26.41
CA ALA A 354 4.68 -37.97 -26.70
C ALA A 354 5.20 -38.90 -27.82
N SER A 355 4.73 -40.15 -27.87
CA SER A 355 5.07 -41.11 -28.93
C SER A 355 4.52 -40.69 -30.28
N MET A 356 3.26 -40.23 -30.33
CA MET A 356 2.66 -39.69 -31.56
C MET A 356 3.43 -38.47 -32.07
N VAL A 357 3.75 -37.52 -31.19
CA VAL A 357 4.53 -36.33 -31.56
C VAL A 357 5.93 -36.73 -32.07
N CYS A 358 6.59 -37.71 -31.45
CA CYS A 358 7.89 -38.19 -31.94
C CYS A 358 7.81 -38.87 -33.32
N GLN A 359 6.72 -39.57 -33.62
CA GLN A 359 6.48 -40.18 -34.93
C GLN A 359 6.19 -39.13 -36.01
N GLU A 360 5.41 -38.10 -35.69
CA GLU A 360 5.15 -36.96 -36.58
C GLU A 360 6.43 -36.19 -36.90
N VAL A 361 7.23 -35.87 -35.88
CA VAL A 361 8.52 -35.20 -36.05
C VAL A 361 9.49 -36.05 -36.88
N SER A 362 9.54 -37.36 -36.65
CA SER A 362 10.39 -38.26 -37.46
C SER A 362 9.94 -38.34 -38.92
N ARG A 363 8.62 -38.28 -39.19
CA ARG A 363 8.09 -38.22 -40.56
C ARG A 363 8.45 -36.91 -41.25
N GLU A 364 8.37 -35.77 -40.56
CA GLU A 364 8.75 -34.47 -41.14
C GLU A 364 10.22 -34.42 -41.54
N TYR A 365 11.12 -34.95 -40.70
CA TYR A 365 12.55 -35.05 -41.05
C TYR A 365 12.79 -35.97 -42.26
N ALA A 366 12.12 -37.13 -42.32
CA ALA A 366 12.25 -38.03 -43.48
C ALA A 366 11.73 -37.39 -44.79
N VAL A 367 10.65 -36.61 -44.73
CA VAL A 367 10.12 -35.86 -45.89
C VAL A 367 11.09 -34.75 -46.31
N GLN A 368 11.72 -34.05 -45.37
CA GLN A 368 12.74 -33.05 -45.68
C GLN A 368 13.98 -33.65 -46.33
N ASP A 369 14.48 -34.79 -45.83
CA ASP A 369 15.64 -35.46 -46.41
C ASP A 369 15.36 -35.99 -47.82
N VAL A 370 14.16 -36.55 -48.05
CA VAL A 370 13.72 -36.95 -49.40
C VAL A 370 13.59 -35.73 -50.31
N HIS A 371 13.03 -34.62 -49.82
CA HIS A 371 12.93 -33.38 -50.60
C HIS A 371 14.31 -32.81 -50.96
N HIS A 372 15.27 -32.86 -50.03
CA HIS A 372 16.65 -32.43 -50.30
C HIS A 372 17.36 -33.33 -51.31
N LEU A 373 17.18 -34.66 -51.21
CA LEU A 373 17.73 -35.61 -52.19
C LEU A 373 17.11 -35.42 -53.57
N VAL A 374 15.79 -35.26 -53.67
CA VAL A 374 15.09 -35.00 -54.94
C VAL A 374 15.52 -33.66 -55.54
N SER A 375 15.66 -32.63 -54.71
CA SER A 375 16.15 -31.30 -55.15
C SER A 375 17.60 -31.31 -55.61
N ALA A 376 18.45 -32.17 -55.03
CA ALA A 376 19.83 -32.36 -55.48
C ALA A 376 19.88 -33.09 -56.83
N LEU A 377 19.08 -34.16 -56.99
CA LEU A 377 19.01 -34.93 -58.24
C LEU A 377 18.49 -34.09 -59.42
N ALA A 378 17.52 -33.20 -59.17
CA ALA A 378 16.96 -32.31 -60.19
C ALA A 378 17.96 -31.26 -60.71
N LYS A 379 18.94 -30.85 -59.87
CA LYS A 379 20.01 -29.93 -60.28
C LYS A 379 21.02 -30.57 -61.24
N ASP A 380 21.26 -31.87 -61.10
CA ASP A 380 22.23 -32.60 -61.92
C ASP A 380 21.61 -33.11 -63.24
N HIS A 381 20.28 -33.16 -63.34
CA HIS A 381 19.55 -33.62 -64.52
C HIS A 381 18.29 -32.77 -64.82
N PRO A 382 18.43 -31.64 -65.55
CA PRO A 382 17.34 -30.67 -65.75
C PRO A 382 16.15 -31.19 -66.58
N ALA A 383 16.28 -32.35 -67.24
CA ALA A 383 15.17 -33.00 -67.95
C ALA A 383 14.12 -33.63 -67.00
N LEU A 384 14.45 -33.85 -65.73
CA LEU A 384 13.55 -34.44 -64.73
C LEU A 384 12.63 -33.41 -64.04
N ASP A 385 12.95 -32.13 -64.14
CA ASP A 385 12.19 -31.04 -63.50
C ASP A 385 10.77 -30.90 -64.11
N ALA A 386 10.63 -31.20 -65.39
CA ALA A 386 9.34 -31.20 -66.09
C ALA A 386 8.41 -32.38 -65.71
N ILE A 387 8.95 -33.46 -65.15
CA ILE A 387 8.17 -34.65 -64.74
C ILE A 387 7.75 -34.55 -63.27
N LEU A 388 8.57 -33.93 -62.42
CA LEU A 388 8.35 -33.86 -60.97
C LEU A 388 7.45 -32.70 -60.51
N GLY A 389 7.23 -31.68 -61.35
CA GLY A 389 6.39 -30.51 -61.03
C GLY A 389 4.92 -30.81 -60.69
N GLY A 390 4.43 -32.03 -60.93
CA GLY A 390 3.06 -32.44 -60.58
C GLY A 390 2.90 -33.39 -59.39
N GLY A 391 4.01 -33.85 -58.77
CA GLY A 391 3.97 -35.01 -57.85
C GLY A 391 4.06 -34.73 -56.35
N VAL A 392 4.51 -33.54 -55.94
CA VAL A 392 4.88 -33.29 -54.53
C VAL A 392 3.66 -32.97 -53.63
N GLU A 393 2.55 -32.48 -54.19
CA GLU A 393 1.32 -32.22 -53.44
C GLU A 393 0.65 -33.51 -52.89
N GLY A 394 0.88 -34.67 -53.53
CA GLY A 394 0.21 -35.93 -53.19
C GLY A 394 0.75 -36.64 -51.94
N LEU A 395 1.97 -36.32 -51.50
CA LEU A 395 2.63 -36.97 -50.36
C LEU A 395 2.30 -36.32 -49.01
N ARG A 396 1.66 -35.15 -48.99
CA ARG A 396 1.33 -34.43 -47.75
C ARG A 396 0.01 -34.87 -47.11
N ASN A 397 -0.83 -35.63 -47.81
CA ASN A 397 -2.20 -35.98 -47.41
C ASN A 397 -2.46 -37.50 -47.24
N ARG A 398 -1.45 -38.31 -46.85
CA ARG A 398 -1.65 -39.72 -46.47
C ARG A 398 -0.99 -40.09 -45.14
#